data_AF-A0A4R8H075-F1
#
_entry.id   AF-A0A4R8H075-F1
#
_cell.length_a   1.000
_cell.length_b   1.000
_cell.length_c   1.000
_cell.angle_alpha   90.00
_cell.angle_beta   90.00
_cell.angle_gamma   90.00
#
_symmetry.space_group_name_H-M   'P 1'
#
loop_
_entity.id
_entity.type
_entity.pdbx_description
1 polymer ?
#
loop_
_entity_poly.entity_id
_entity_poly.type
_entity_poly.pdbx_seq_one_letter_code
_entity_poly.pdbx_strand_id
1 'polypeptide(L)' 'MKNNNKKRTKCQIYSRVVGFITPLENWNIGKREEFKDRVTYDKALKEAK' A
#
# COMPACT_ATOMS: atom_id res chain seq x y z
N MET A 1 2.50 -19.97 -29.44
CA MET A 1 2.01 -18.99 -28.44
C MET A 1 2.14 -17.60 -29.05
N LYS A 2 1.05 -16.84 -29.20
CA LYS A 2 1.09 -15.51 -29.84
C LYS A 2 1.70 -14.49 -28.86
N ASN A 3 2.86 -13.94 -29.21
CA ASN A 3 3.48 -12.83 -28.48
C ASN A 3 2.66 -11.56 -28.72
N ASN A 4 1.69 -11.30 -27.84
CA ASN A 4 0.91 -10.06 -27.83
C ASN A 4 1.78 -8.91 -27.28
N ASN A 5 2.70 -8.42 -28.11
CA ASN A 5 3.63 -7.34 -27.81
C ASN A 5 2.93 -5.96 -27.90
N LYS A 6 1.82 -5.81 -27.16
CA LYS A 6 1.02 -4.59 -27.10
C LYS A 6 1.57 -3.72 -25.97
N LYS A 7 2.10 -2.53 -26.27
CA LYS A 7 2.54 -1.56 -25.24
C LYS A 7 1.34 -1.20 -24.35
N ARG A 8 1.31 -1.72 -23.13
CA ARG A 8 0.28 -1.41 -22.13
C ARG A 8 0.81 -0.34 -21.17
N THR A 9 -0.04 0.60 -20.81
CA THR A 9 0.26 1.56 -19.74
C THR A 9 0.14 0.86 -18.39
N LYS A 10 1.11 1.07 -17.52
CA LYS A 10 1.07 0.54 -16.15
C LYS A 10 -0.05 1.23 -15.37
N CYS A 11 -0.87 0.46 -14.67
CA CYS A 11 -1.85 1.03 -13.74
C CYS A 11 -1.11 1.58 -12.50
N GLN A 12 -1.29 2.87 -12.24
CA GLN A 12 -0.74 3.51 -11.05
C GLN A 12 -1.66 3.25 -9.86
N ILE A 13 -1.10 2.66 -8.81
CA ILE A 13 -1.84 2.35 -7.58
C ILE A 13 -1.56 3.46 -6.57
N TYR A 14 -2.61 4.01 -6.00
CA TYR A 14 -2.55 5.08 -5.02
C TYR A 14 -3.10 4.61 -3.67
N SER A 15 -2.46 5.07 -2.59
CA SER A 15 -2.89 4.79 -1.21
C SER A 15 -2.63 5.98 -0.30
N ARG A 16 -3.38 6.08 0.80
CA ARG A 16 -3.23 7.13 1.81
C ARG A 16 -2.37 6.62 2.97
N VAL A 17 -1.13 7.09 3.03
CA VAL A 17 -0.12 6.59 4.01
C VAL A 17 0.15 7.58 5.14
N VAL A 18 0.22 8.87 4.81
CA VAL A 18 0.62 9.99 5.71
C VAL A 18 -0.37 11.16 5.64
N GLY A 19 -1.66 10.87 5.54
CA GLY A 19 -2.73 11.88 5.53
C GLY A 19 -3.14 12.38 4.14
N PHE A 20 -2.32 12.18 3.10
CA PHE A 20 -2.67 12.47 1.70
C PHE A 20 -2.47 11.26 0.79
N ILE A 21 -3.02 11.33 -0.42
CA ILE A 21 -2.95 10.26 -1.43
C ILE A 21 -1.57 10.30 -2.09
N THR A 22 -0.83 9.20 -2.01
CA THR A 22 0.50 9.03 -2.63
C THR A 22 0.53 7.80 -3.53
N PRO A 23 1.26 7.82 -4.65
CA PRO A 23 1.47 6.64 -5.46
C PRO A 23 2.27 5.61 -4.65
N LEU A 24 1.84 4.34 -4.70
CA LEU A 24 2.46 3.23 -3.97
C LEU A 24 3.92 3.00 -4.42
N GLU A 25 4.23 3.35 -5.66
CA GLU A 25 5.58 3.26 -6.22
C GLU A 25 6.59 4.15 -5.47
N ASN A 26 6.12 5.22 -4.81
CA ASN A 26 6.96 6.13 -4.03
C ASN A 26 7.10 5.68 -2.55
N TRP A 27 6.75 4.43 -2.25
CA TRP A 27 6.91 3.86 -0.91
C TRP A 27 8.37 3.47 -0.67
N ASN A 28 9.12 4.40 -0.06
CA ASN A 28 10.53 4.22 0.28
C ASN A 28 10.75 3.34 1.54
N ILE A 29 12.00 2.98 1.80
CA ILE A 29 12.39 2.06 2.89
C ILE A 29 11.96 2.61 4.27
N GLY A 30 12.18 3.90 4.55
CA GLY A 30 11.79 4.51 5.82
C GLY A 30 10.29 4.38 6.13
N LYS A 31 9.43 4.67 5.15
CA LYS A 31 7.98 4.49 5.29
C LYS A 31 7.56 3.03 5.53
N ARG A 32 8.34 2.05 5.05
CA ARG A 32 8.07 0.62 5.31
C ARG A 32 8.36 0.28 6.76
N GLU A 33 9.46 0.78 7.30
CA GLU A 33 9.82 0.56 8.71
C GLU A 33 8.80 1.27 9.61
N GLU A 34 8.49 2.55 9.37
CA GLU A 34 7.45 3.28 10.12
C GLU A 34 6.07 2.60 10.08
N PHE A 35 5.75 1.87 9.00
CA PHE A 35 4.48 1.17 8.90
C PHE A 35 4.41 -0.08 9.78
N LYS A 36 5.54 -0.76 10.04
CA LYS A 36 5.57 -1.94 10.93
C LYS A 36 5.25 -1.58 12.37
N ASP A 37 5.61 -0.38 12.79
CA ASP A 37 5.34 0.13 14.13
C ASP A 37 3.88 0.60 14.32
N ARG A 38 3.06 0.60 13.25
CA ARG A 38 1.66 1.04 13.33
C ARG A 38 0.81 -0.02 14.03
N VAL A 39 0.05 0.43 15.03
CA VAL A 39 -0.96 -0.39 15.69
C VAL A 39 -2.29 -0.23 14.97
N THR A 40 -2.83 -1.34 14.46
CA THR A 40 -4.18 -1.36 13.88
C THR A 40 -5.23 -1.38 14.98
N TYR A 41 -6.28 -0.60 14.79
CA TYR A 41 -7.46 -0.74 15.62
C TYR A 41 -8.29 -1.91 15.11
N ASP A 42 -8.40 -2.96 15.91
CA ASP A 42 -9.26 -4.10 15.65
C ASP A 42 -10.34 -4.15 16.74
N LYS A 43 -11.62 -4.05 16.35
CA LYS A 43 -12.74 -4.10 17.30
C LYS A 43 -12.87 -5.48 17.96
N ALA A 44 -12.61 -6.55 17.22
CA ALA A 44 -12.74 -7.92 17.71
C ALA A 44 -11.67 -8.24 18.78
N LEU A 45 -10.46 -7.68 18.67
CA LEU A 45 -9.43 -7.77 19.72
C LEU A 45 -9.76 -6.98 20.99
N LYS A 46 -10.67 -6.01 20.92
CA LYS A 46 -11.04 -5.14 22.05
C LYS A 46 -12.16 -5.70 22.92
N GLU A 47 -13.07 -6.48 22.34
CA GLU A 47 -14.18 -7.15 23.06
C GLU A 47 -13.75 -8.46 23.75
N ALA A 48 -12.59 -9.00 23.39
CA ALA A 48 -12.01 -10.22 23.98
C ALA A 48 -11.11 -9.98 25.20
N LYS A 49 -11.02 -8.74 25.69
CA LYS A 49 -10.30 -8.34 26.90
C LYS A 49 -11.27 -7.83 27.95
#